data_AF-L1JH57-F1
#
_entry.id   AF-L1JH57-F1
#
_cell.length_a   1.000
_cell.length_b   1.000
_cell.length_c   1.000
_cell.angle_alpha   90.00
_cell.angle_beta   90.00
_cell.angle_gamma   90.00
#
_symmetry.space_group_name_H-M   'P 1'
#
loop_
_entity.id
_entity.type
_entity.pdbx_description
1 polymer ?
#
loop_
_entity_poly.entity_id
_entity_poly.type
_entity_poly.pdbx_seq_one_letter_code
_entity_poly.pdbx_strand_id
1 'polypeptide(L)'
;SWPFWEPFWDDPEADPETADYLTVVKEPICLDFVDARLEQDTYGKPEDFLADMRLIFSNAKSYNPPEHDYHKMADKVSAFFEEIWAT
;
A
#
# COMPACT_ATOMS: atom_id res chain seq x y z
N SER A 1 -5.65 -10.47 -9.47
CA SER A 1 -5.95 -9.80 -8.19
C SER A 1 -5.09 -8.55 -8.08
N TRP A 2 -5.53 -7.50 -7.38
CA TRP A 2 -4.68 -6.33 -7.12
C TRP A 2 -3.69 -6.72 -5.99
N PRO A 3 -2.36 -6.62 -6.19
CA PRO A 3 -1.36 -7.21 -5.27
C PRO A 3 -1.25 -6.48 -3.91
N PHE A 4 -2.05 -5.43 -3.70
CA PHE A 4 -2.04 -4.61 -2.48
C PHE A 4 -3.36 -4.71 -1.71
N TRP A 5 -4.21 -5.67 -2.04
CA TRP A 5 -5.49 -5.87 -1.36
C TRP A 5 -5.27 -6.51 0.02
N GLU A 6 -4.66 -7.69 0.06
CA GLU A 6 -4.43 -8.48 1.28
C GLU A 6 -2.97 -8.40 1.79
N PRO A 7 -2.73 -8.67 3.08
CA PRO A 7 -1.40 -8.63 3.69
C PRO A 7 -0.56 -9.85 3.30
N PHE A 8 0.05 -9.84 2.11
CA PHE A 8 0.86 -10.96 1.63
C PHE A 8 2.09 -11.29 2.50
N TRP A 9 2.56 -10.34 3.31
CA TRP A 9 3.74 -10.51 4.18
C TRP A 9 3.47 -11.29 5.47
N ASP A 10 2.21 -11.66 5.75
CA ASP A 10 1.82 -12.51 6.89
C ASP A 10 1.27 -13.87 6.43
N ASP A 11 1.51 -14.22 5.15
CA ASP A 11 1.08 -15.49 4.58
C ASP A 11 2.15 -16.58 4.78
N PRO A 12 1.84 -17.71 5.46
CA PRO A 12 2.76 -18.84 5.55
C PRO A 12 3.09 -19.49 4.19
N GLU A 13 2.28 -19.23 3.16
CA GLU A 13 2.50 -19.64 1.77
C GLU A 13 3.05 -18.50 0.89
N ALA A 14 3.54 -17.41 1.50
CA ALA A 14 4.10 -16.28 0.77
C ALA A 14 5.21 -16.70 -0.21
N ASP A 15 5.25 -15.99 -1.34
CA ASP A 15 6.27 -16.20 -2.35
C ASP A 15 7.68 -15.97 -1.76
N PRO A 16 8.60 -16.96 -1.85
CA PRO A 16 9.98 -16.79 -1.41
C PRO A 16 10.69 -15.58 -2.00
N GLU A 17 10.30 -15.10 -3.19
CA GLU A 17 10.82 -13.86 -3.79
C GLU A 17 10.50 -12.62 -2.95
N THR A 18 9.49 -12.71 -2.07
CA THR A 18 9.05 -11.63 -1.18
C THR A 18 9.46 -11.81 0.28
N ALA A 19 10.29 -12.82 0.59
CA ALA A 19 10.67 -13.16 1.96
C ALA A 19 11.43 -12.04 2.69
N ASP A 20 12.04 -11.10 1.97
CA ASP A 20 12.75 -9.95 2.53
C ASP A 20 11.86 -8.71 2.72
N TYR A 21 10.57 -8.78 2.37
CA TYR A 21 9.68 -7.61 2.36
C TYR A 21 9.68 -6.85 3.69
N LEU A 22 9.52 -7.55 4.81
CA LEU A 22 9.51 -6.96 6.16
C LEU A 22 10.90 -6.47 6.62
N THR A 23 11.96 -6.85 5.92
CA THR A 23 13.30 -6.29 6.15
C THR A 23 13.48 -4.96 5.44
N VAL A 24 12.81 -4.77 4.30
CA VAL A 24 12.87 -3.55 3.48
C VAL A 24 11.81 -2.54 3.92
N VAL A 25 10.55 -2.95 3.98
CA VAL A 25 9.39 -2.14 4.36
C VAL A 25 9.18 -2.16 5.87
N LYS A 26 9.21 -0.99 6.50
CA LYS A 26 9.16 -0.85 7.97
C LYS A 26 7.76 -0.74 8.54
N GLU A 27 6.85 -0.18 7.76
CA GLU A 27 5.45 0.02 8.14
C GLU A 27 4.57 -0.62 7.06
N PRO A 28 4.44 -1.95 7.07
CA PRO A 28 3.65 -2.66 6.06
C PRO A 28 2.16 -2.31 6.23
N ILE A 29 1.48 -2.04 5.11
CA ILE A 29 0.06 -1.69 5.05
C ILE A 29 -0.49 -2.06 3.67
N CYS A 30 -1.76 -2.48 3.64
CA CYS A 30 -2.53 -2.82 2.45
C CYS A 30 -3.94 -2.24 2.57
N LEU A 31 -4.72 -2.39 1.50
CA LEU A 31 -6.05 -1.79 1.43
C LEU A 31 -7.06 -2.43 2.38
N ASP A 32 -6.96 -3.73 2.65
CA ASP A 32 -7.83 -4.40 3.63
C ASP A 32 -7.68 -3.76 5.02
N PHE A 33 -6.47 -3.35 5.40
CA PHE A 33 -6.24 -2.61 6.65
C PHE A 33 -6.84 -1.20 6.61
N VAL A 34 -6.73 -0.49 5.48
CA VAL A 34 -7.30 0.85 5.31
C VAL A 34 -8.83 0.80 5.33
N ASP A 35 -9.41 -0.18 4.66
CA ASP A 35 -10.85 -0.43 4.60
C ASP A 35 -11.38 -0.74 6.00
N ALA A 36 -10.75 -1.67 6.71
CA ALA A 36 -11.10 -1.97 8.10
C ALA A 36 -10.99 -0.75 9.03
N ARG A 37 -9.95 0.10 8.85
CA ARG A 37 -9.78 1.33 9.64
C ARG A 37 -10.87 2.37 9.33
N LEU A 38 -11.30 2.48 8.07
CA LEU A 38 -12.42 3.32 7.65
C LEU A 38 -13.73 2.82 8.25
N GLU A 39 -14.04 1.53 8.11
CA GLU A 39 -15.27 0.92 8.64
C GLU A 39 -15.40 1.03 10.15
N GLN A 40 -14.26 1.04 10.86
CA GLN A 40 -14.20 1.15 12.31
C GLN A 40 -14.14 2.61 12.82
N ASP A 41 -14.25 3.61 11.94
CA ASP A 41 -14.14 5.04 12.28
C ASP A 41 -12.86 5.37 13.08
N THR A 42 -11.74 4.71 12.75
CA THR A 42 -10.49 4.86 13.51
C THR A 42 -9.64 6.05 13.07
N TYR A 43 -9.92 6.62 11.90
CA TYR A 43 -9.26 7.82 11.41
C TYR A 43 -9.81 9.06 12.12
N GLY A 44 -8.96 9.75 12.90
CA GLY A 44 -9.37 10.94 13.63
C GLY A 44 -9.56 12.17 12.73
N LYS A 45 -8.88 12.19 11.59
CA LYS A 45 -8.97 13.25 10.58
C LYS A 45 -8.74 12.67 9.17
N PRO A 46 -9.25 13.32 8.10
CA PRO A 46 -9.05 12.85 6.73
C PRO A 46 -7.58 12.65 6.36
N GLU A 47 -6.67 13.47 6.91
CA GLU A 47 -5.24 13.37 6.62
C GLU A 47 -4.61 12.06 7.09
N ASP A 48 -5.19 11.39 8.08
CA ASP A 48 -4.70 10.08 8.55
C ASP A 48 -5.00 8.98 7.52
N PHE A 49 -6.19 9.01 6.91
CA PHE A 49 -6.54 8.13 5.79
C PHE A 49 -5.63 8.39 4.58
N LEU A 50 -5.36 9.65 4.26
CA LEU A 50 -4.45 10.01 3.17
C LEU A 50 -3.03 9.50 3.42
N ALA A 51 -2.55 9.59 4.66
CA ALA A 51 -1.24 9.13 5.03
C ALA A 51 -1.10 7.62 4.77
N ASP A 52 -2.10 6.83 5.17
CA ASP A 52 -2.10 5.39 4.94
C ASP A 52 -2.17 5.02 3.45
N MET A 53 -3.04 5.68 2.67
CA MET A 53 -3.12 5.47 1.21
C MET A 53 -1.78 5.77 0.52
N ARG A 54 -1.15 6.90 0.87
CA ARG A 54 0.17 7.28 0.36
C ARG A 54 1.26 6.30 0.80
N LEU A 55 1.15 5.75 2.01
CA LEU A 55 2.09 4.76 2.52
C LEU A 55 2.03 3.45 1.72
N ILE A 56 0.84 2.97 1.33
CA ILE A 56 0.69 1.81 0.43
C ILE A 56 1.48 2.04 -0.87
N PHE A 57 1.29 3.20 -1.52
CA PHE A 57 2.00 3.52 -2.76
C PHE A 57 3.51 3.66 -2.55
N SER A 58 3.92 4.29 -1.44
CA SER A 58 5.34 4.49 -1.10
C SER A 58 6.05 3.16 -0.85
N ASN A 59 5.43 2.25 -0.11
CA ASN A 59 5.96 0.92 0.16
C ASN A 59 6.11 0.11 -1.12
N ALA A 60 5.09 0.13 -1.99
CA ALA A 60 5.15 -0.54 -3.28
C ALA A 60 6.32 -0.02 -4.13
N LYS A 61 6.53 1.30 -4.19
CA LYS A 61 7.60 1.91 -4.99
C LYS A 61 9.00 1.78 -4.38
N SER A 62 9.07 1.65 -3.06
CA SER A 62 10.35 1.46 -2.35
C SER A 62 10.83 0.02 -2.44
N TYR A 63 9.92 -0.95 -2.39
CA TYR A 63 10.26 -2.36 -2.48
C TYR A 63 10.51 -2.82 -3.92
N ASN A 64 9.69 -2.34 -4.86
CA ASN A 64 9.78 -2.75 -6.26
C ASN A 64 10.58 -1.72 -7.08
N PRO A 65 11.51 -2.14 -7.96
CA PRO A 65 12.24 -1.21 -8.83
C PRO A 65 11.30 -0.56 -9.87
N PRO A 66 11.66 0.62 -10.44
CA PRO A 66 10.82 1.37 -11.38
C PRO A 66 10.34 0.57 -12.61
N GLU A 67 11.12 -0.40 -13.05
CA GLU A 67 10.80 -1.26 -14.20
C GLU A 67 9.75 -2.32 -13.85
N HIS A 68 9.52 -2.59 -12.57
CA HIS A 68 8.57 -3.60 -12.10
C HIS A 68 7.13 -3.12 -12.28
N ASP A 69 6.23 -4.04 -12.65
CA ASP A 69 4.84 -3.68 -12.96
C ASP A 69 4.07 -3.15 -11.75
N TYR A 70 4.41 -3.61 -10.54
CA TYR A 70 3.81 -3.11 -9.30
C TYR A 70 4.25 -1.68 -8.96
N HIS A 71 5.48 -1.30 -9.32
CA HIS A 71 5.92 0.09 -9.19
C HIS A 71 5.12 1.00 -10.13
N LYS A 72 5.05 0.62 -11.41
CA LYS A 72 4.28 1.38 -12.43
C LYS A 72 2.80 1.50 -12.07
N MET A 73 2.22 0.46 -11.48
CA MET A 73 0.83 0.49 -11.04
C MET A 73 0.65 1.42 -9.83
N ALA A 74 1.55 1.36 -8.85
CA ALA A 74 1.55 2.30 -7.72
C ALA A 74 1.69 3.75 -8.18
N ASP A 75 2.55 4.04 -9.17
CA ASP A 75 2.67 5.38 -9.76
C ASP A 75 1.34 5.86 -10.35
N LYS A 76 0.71 5.05 -11.22
CA LYS A 76 -0.56 5.41 -11.87
C LYS A 76 -1.68 5.67 -10.86
N VAL A 77 -1.84 4.77 -9.88
CA VAL A 77 -2.90 4.90 -8.87
C VAL A 77 -2.60 6.06 -7.94
N SER A 78 -1.34 6.27 -7.54
CA SER A 78 -0.98 7.42 -6.71
C SER A 78 -1.24 8.76 -7.40
N ALA A 79 -0.92 8.88 -8.70
CA ALA A 79 -1.20 10.08 -9.47
C ALA A 79 -2.71 10.38 -9.53
N PHE A 80 -3.52 9.36 -9.85
CA PHE A 80 -4.98 9.50 -9.86
C PHE A 80 -5.57 9.85 -8.48
N PHE A 81 -5.03 9.24 -7.41
CA PHE A 81 -5.43 9.54 -6.04
C PHE A 81 -5.15 10.99 -5.66
N GLU A 82 -3.96 11.51 -5.98
CA GLU A 82 -3.63 12.91 -5.72
C GLU A 82 -4.47 13.88 -6.56
N GLU A 83 -4.83 13.53 -7.81
CA GLU A 83 -5.74 14.33 -8.63
C GLU A 83 -7.13 14.47 -8.00
N ILE A 84 -7.64 13.40 -7.38
CA ILE A 84 -8.93 13.44 -6.67
C ILE A 84 -8.85 14.27 -5.39
N TRP A 85 -7.73 14.20 -4.67
CA TRP A 85 -7.62 14.81 -3.34
C TRP A 85 -6.98 16.20 -3.32
N ALA A 86 -6.52 16.69 -4.48
CA ALA A 86 -6.04 18.05 -4.66
C ALA A 86 -7.16 19.10 -4.78
N THR A 87 -8.43 18.68 -4.77
CA THR A 87 -9.63 19.53 -4.80
C THR A 87 -10.35 19.58 -3.46
#